data_AF-E2E4J5-F1
#
_entry.id   AF-E2E4J5-F1
#
_cell.length_a   1.000
_cell.length_b   1.000
_cell.length_c   1.000
_cell.angle_alpha   90.00
_cell.angle_beta   90.00
_cell.angle_gamma   90.00
#
_symmetry.space_group_name_H-M   'P 1'
#
loop_
_entity.id
_entity.type
_entity.pdbx_description
1 polymer ?
#
loop_
_entity_poly.entity_id
_entity_poly.type
_entity_poly.pdbx_seq_one_letter_code
_entity_poly.pdbx_strand_id
1 'polypeptide(L)'
;MAAKGSCVFWFLLASAWIVMKSDAADTFESFKELHVDYPKTEAPNDNEYCKKVMGGRGQTKLKANTYIHAPDSELLAACNRKKYKLNHEYGRTSRLPTTLCTYGDRVFLGSSLPGTIKVLCVNGKPVAFRGFNA
;
A
#
# COMPACT_ATOMS: atom_id res chain seq x y z
N MET A 1 -8.20 17.95 63.35
CA MET A 1 -7.38 16.72 63.22
C MET A 1 -7.45 16.24 61.79
N ALA A 2 -6.30 15.86 61.23
CA ALA A 2 -6.08 14.93 60.13
C ALA A 2 -6.62 15.27 58.72
N ALA A 3 -5.67 15.61 57.83
CA ALA A 3 -5.75 15.40 56.38
C ALA A 3 -5.87 13.91 56.01
N LYS A 4 -6.37 13.62 54.80
CA LYS A 4 -6.11 12.45 53.93
C LYS A 4 -6.95 12.63 52.66
N GLY A 5 -6.39 13.06 51.53
CA GLY A 5 -5.65 12.22 50.58
C GLY A 5 -6.56 11.95 49.38
N SER A 6 -6.66 12.87 48.42
CA SER A 6 -5.88 12.89 47.17
C SER A 6 -5.65 11.48 46.60
N CYS A 7 -6.64 10.94 45.88
CA CYS A 7 -6.47 9.70 45.12
C CYS A 7 -7.46 9.57 43.94
N VAL A 8 -7.82 10.67 43.28
CA VAL A 8 -8.69 10.65 42.07
C VAL A 8 -7.94 11.21 40.84
N PHE A 9 -6.61 11.27 40.90
CA PHE A 9 -5.80 11.92 39.85
C PHE A 9 -4.86 10.94 39.13
N TRP A 10 -5.18 9.65 39.08
CA TRP A 10 -4.30 8.63 38.47
C TRP A 10 -5.06 7.47 37.80
N PHE A 11 -6.19 7.76 37.16
CA PHE A 11 -6.74 6.85 36.15
C PHE A 11 -6.48 7.41 34.75
N LEU A 12 -5.31 7.02 34.23
CA LEU A 12 -5.13 6.59 32.84
C LEU A 12 -5.46 7.64 31.75
N LEU A 13 -4.61 8.66 31.66
CA LEU A 13 -4.26 9.28 30.38
C LEU A 13 -3.50 8.27 29.51
N ALA A 14 -4.22 7.32 28.93
CA ALA A 14 -3.71 6.41 27.92
C ALA A 14 -4.73 6.26 26.79
N SER A 15 -5.27 7.38 26.28
CA SER A 15 -5.85 7.37 24.94
C SER A 15 -4.68 7.32 23.95
N ALA A 16 -4.25 6.10 23.65
CA ALA A 16 -3.40 5.81 22.51
C ALA A 16 -3.97 6.55 21.30
N TRP A 17 -3.10 7.30 20.63
CA TRP A 17 -3.43 8.01 19.41
C TRP A 17 -3.89 6.95 18.41
N ILE A 18 -5.21 6.84 18.20
CA ILE A 18 -5.74 6.11 17.07
C ILE A 18 -5.39 6.98 15.86
N VAL A 19 -4.17 6.80 15.33
CA VAL A 19 -3.81 7.32 14.02
C VAL A 19 -4.68 6.55 13.03
N MET A 20 -5.81 7.14 12.66
CA MET A 20 -6.52 6.77 11.43
C MET A 20 -5.58 7.09 10.27
N LYS A 21 -4.77 6.10 9.84
CA LYS A 21 -3.97 6.16 8.62
C LYS A 21 -4.97 6.23 7.44
N SER A 22 -5.26 7.44 6.98
CA SER A 22 -6.10 7.68 5.80
C SER A 22 -5.39 7.20 4.54
N ASP A 23 -6.14 6.62 3.60
CA ASP A 23 -5.69 5.96 2.35
C ASP A 23 -5.08 6.91 1.29
N ALA A 24 -4.04 7.65 1.66
CA ALA A 24 -3.12 8.25 0.71
C ALA A 24 -1.72 7.81 1.11
N ALA A 25 -1.12 6.93 0.32
CA ALA A 25 0.32 6.73 0.40
C ALA A 25 0.97 8.08 0.01
N ASP A 26 1.46 8.80 1.02
CA ASP A 26 2.16 10.08 0.84
C ASP A 26 3.69 9.90 0.79
N THR A 27 4.16 8.66 0.98
CA THR A 27 5.58 8.28 0.95
C THR A 27 5.79 7.06 0.06
N PHE A 28 7.03 6.89 -0.42
CA PHE A 28 7.40 5.71 -1.21
C PHE A 28 7.32 4.43 -0.38
N GLU A 29 7.63 4.52 0.90
CA GLU A 29 7.56 3.42 1.85
C GLU A 29 6.12 2.97 2.03
N SER A 30 5.17 3.89 2.22
CA SER A 30 3.74 3.55 2.28
C SER A 30 3.22 2.99 0.96
N PHE A 31 3.69 3.52 -0.18
CA PHE A 31 3.39 2.94 -1.50
C PHE A 31 3.84 1.48 -1.60
N LYS A 32 5.04 1.17 -1.11
CA LYS A 32 5.58 -0.19 -1.12
C LYS A 32 4.83 -1.12 -0.18
N GLU A 33 4.55 -0.69 1.05
CA GLU A 33 3.74 -1.44 2.01
C GLU A 33 2.38 -1.82 1.43
N LEU A 34 1.78 -0.91 0.66
CA LEU A 34 0.45 -1.10 0.09
C LEU A 34 0.47 -1.92 -1.19
N HIS A 35 1.41 -1.67 -2.12
CA HIS A 35 1.31 -2.16 -3.49
C HIS A 35 2.49 -3.02 -3.96
N VAL A 36 3.55 -3.20 -3.18
CA VAL A 36 4.75 -3.89 -3.65
C VAL A 36 4.96 -5.18 -2.86
N ASP A 37 5.23 -6.25 -3.60
CA ASP A 37 5.61 -7.56 -3.06
C ASP A 37 6.75 -8.11 -3.93
N TYR A 38 7.98 -7.79 -3.53
CA TYR A 38 9.19 -8.12 -4.28
C TYR A 38 10.32 -8.58 -3.33
N PRO A 39 10.94 -9.75 -3.56
CA PRO A 39 10.53 -10.78 -4.54
C PRO A 39 9.08 -11.26 -4.31
N LYS A 40 8.40 -11.73 -5.38
CA LYS A 40 7.01 -12.21 -5.27
C LYS A 40 6.94 -13.33 -4.24
N THR A 41 6.03 -13.22 -3.28
CA THR A 41 5.76 -14.25 -2.28
C THR A 41 5.34 -15.54 -2.97
N GLU A 42 5.99 -16.66 -2.63
CA GLU A 42 5.65 -17.96 -3.21
C GLU A 42 4.29 -18.47 -2.75
N ALA A 43 3.49 -18.94 -3.71
CA ALA A 43 2.22 -19.59 -3.46
C ALA A 43 1.85 -20.58 -4.58
N PRO A 44 1.02 -21.60 -4.29
CA PRO A 44 0.61 -22.59 -5.28
C PRO A 44 -0.19 -22.02 -6.47
N ASN A 45 -0.91 -20.92 -6.26
CA ASN A 45 -1.68 -20.20 -7.28
C ASN A 45 -1.95 -18.75 -6.83
N ASP A 46 -2.55 -17.94 -7.70
CA ASP A 46 -2.80 -16.53 -7.42
C ASP A 46 -3.83 -16.28 -6.31
N ASN A 47 -4.80 -17.18 -6.09
CA ASN A 47 -5.77 -17.04 -4.99
C ASN A 47 -5.07 -17.22 -3.63
N GLU A 48 -4.24 -18.26 -3.51
CA GLU A 48 -3.44 -18.49 -2.31
C GLU A 48 -2.37 -17.40 -2.10
N TYR A 49 -1.81 -16.87 -3.19
CA TYR A 49 -0.96 -15.67 -3.14
C TYR A 49 -1.71 -14.49 -2.52
N CYS A 50 -2.91 -14.17 -3.03
CA CYS A 50 -3.70 -13.05 -2.54
C CYS A 50 -4.12 -13.24 -1.08
N LYS A 51 -4.48 -14.47 -0.68
CA LYS A 51 -4.75 -14.80 0.72
C LYS A 51 -3.52 -14.55 1.62
N LYS A 52 -2.33 -14.98 1.20
CA LYS A 52 -1.08 -14.74 1.96
C LYS A 52 -0.76 -13.26 2.06
N VAL A 53 -0.73 -12.53 0.94
CA VAL A 53 -0.25 -11.14 0.92
C VAL A 53 -1.34 -10.16 1.37
N MET A 54 -2.52 -10.17 0.76
CA MET A 54 -3.60 -9.25 1.12
C MET A 54 -4.20 -9.57 2.49
N GLY A 55 -4.41 -10.86 2.78
CA GLY A 55 -4.87 -11.31 4.09
C GLY A 55 -3.81 -11.09 5.17
N GLY A 56 -2.57 -11.51 4.92
CA GLY A 56 -1.46 -11.37 5.88
C GLY A 56 -1.12 -9.92 6.22
N ARG A 57 -1.30 -8.98 5.28
CA ARG A 57 -1.13 -7.53 5.53
C ARG A 57 -2.37 -6.85 6.13
N GLY A 58 -3.45 -7.58 6.38
CA GLY A 58 -4.70 -7.01 6.92
C GLY A 58 -5.43 -6.06 5.95
N GLN A 59 -5.18 -6.18 4.65
CA GLN A 59 -5.65 -5.26 3.61
C GLN A 59 -6.99 -5.68 2.98
N THR A 60 -7.74 -6.58 3.62
CA THR A 60 -9.03 -7.08 3.13
C THR A 60 -10.09 -5.98 2.97
N LYS A 61 -9.97 -4.86 3.70
CA LYS A 61 -10.87 -3.70 3.60
C LYS A 61 -10.78 -2.98 2.24
N LEU A 62 -9.67 -3.12 1.51
CA LEU A 62 -9.49 -2.49 0.19
C LEU A 62 -10.42 -3.09 -0.87
N LYS A 63 -10.93 -4.32 -0.65
CA LYS A 63 -11.69 -5.16 -1.60
C LYS A 63 -10.96 -5.52 -2.90
N ALA A 64 -10.07 -4.67 -3.40
CA ALA A 64 -9.19 -4.92 -4.52
C ALA A 64 -7.85 -4.21 -4.31
N ASN A 65 -6.75 -4.87 -4.69
CA ASN A 65 -5.43 -4.25 -4.69
C ASN A 65 -4.52 -4.92 -5.74
N THR A 66 -3.66 -4.14 -6.37
CA THR A 66 -2.65 -4.66 -7.31
C THR A 66 -1.30 -4.71 -6.61
N TYR A 67 -0.70 -5.90 -6.57
CA TYR A 67 0.67 -6.09 -6.08
C TYR A 67 1.66 -6.12 -7.24
N ILE A 68 2.73 -5.35 -7.11
CA ILE A 68 3.77 -5.17 -8.11
C ILE A 68 4.98 -6.02 -7.69
N HIS A 69 5.49 -6.82 -8.61
CA HIS A 69 6.64 -7.71 -8.38
C HIS A 69 7.87 -7.18 -9.09
N ALA A 70 8.35 -6.02 -8.65
CA ALA A 70 9.51 -5.36 -9.25
C ALA A 70 10.39 -4.71 -8.17
N PRO A 71 11.71 -4.61 -8.41
CA PRO A 71 12.61 -3.91 -7.50
C PRO A 71 12.38 -2.40 -7.50
N ASP A 72 12.83 -1.74 -6.44
CA ASP A 72 12.73 -0.29 -6.26
C ASP A 72 13.28 0.50 -7.47
N SER A 73 14.35 0.02 -8.11
CA SER A 73 14.94 0.67 -9.29
C SER A 73 13.96 0.82 -10.46
N GLU A 74 13.11 -0.19 -10.69
CA GLU A 74 12.11 -0.14 -11.76
C GLU A 74 10.91 0.74 -11.40
N LEU A 75 10.56 0.79 -10.10
CA LEU A 75 9.52 1.67 -9.60
C LEU A 75 9.95 3.14 -9.69
N LEU A 76 11.18 3.46 -9.28
CA LEU A 76 11.75 4.82 -9.35
C LEU A 76 11.90 5.29 -10.80
N ALA A 77 12.22 4.38 -11.73
CA ALA A 77 12.30 4.70 -13.16
C ALA A 77 10.98 5.24 -13.74
N ALA A 78 9.83 4.94 -13.12
CA ALA A 78 8.53 5.48 -13.51
C ALA A 78 8.46 7.01 -13.36
N CYS A 79 9.16 7.56 -12.36
CA CYS A 79 9.19 8.98 -12.05
C CYS A 79 10.32 9.74 -12.77
N ASN A 80 11.25 9.03 -13.41
CA ASN A 80 12.32 9.66 -14.20
C ASN A 80 11.84 10.19 -15.57
N ARG A 81 10.66 9.74 -16.03
CA ARG A 81 10.07 10.12 -17.33
C ARG A 81 9.13 11.32 -17.16
N LYS A 82 9.72 12.50 -17.00
CA LYS A 82 9.03 13.77 -16.74
C LYS A 82 7.91 14.05 -17.76
N LYS A 83 6.65 14.03 -17.32
CA LYS A 83 5.54 14.74 -17.99
C LYS A 83 4.91 15.69 -16.98
N TYR A 84 5.22 16.97 -17.12
CA TYR A 84 4.76 18.00 -16.21
C TYR A 84 3.26 18.26 -16.38
N LYS A 85 2.50 18.11 -15.30
CA LYS A 85 1.28 18.90 -15.06
C LYS A 85 1.48 19.64 -13.75
N LEU A 86 1.09 20.92 -13.73
CA LEU A 86 1.26 21.85 -12.62
C LEU A 86 1.05 21.15 -11.25
N ASN A 87 2.11 21.21 -10.42
CA ASN A 87 2.21 20.76 -9.02
C ASN A 87 2.33 19.25 -8.73
N HIS A 88 2.06 18.36 -9.68
CA HIS A 88 2.20 16.91 -9.47
C HIS A 88 2.75 16.21 -10.72
N GLU A 89 3.84 15.47 -10.55
CA GLU A 89 4.40 14.66 -11.63
C GLU A 89 3.70 13.31 -11.69
N TYR A 90 3.25 12.91 -12.88
CA TYR A 90 2.70 11.58 -13.09
C TYR A 90 3.73 10.72 -13.80
N GLY A 91 4.06 9.59 -13.18
CA GLY A 91 4.95 8.59 -13.74
C GLY A 91 4.18 7.44 -14.38
N ARG A 92 4.87 6.71 -15.26
CA ARG A 92 4.40 5.41 -15.76
C ARG A 92 5.56 4.44 -15.78
N THR A 93 5.35 3.26 -15.20
CA THR A 93 6.34 2.18 -15.20
C THR A 93 6.54 1.63 -16.62
N SER A 94 7.62 0.87 -16.83
CA SER A 94 7.64 -0.17 -17.86
C SER A 94 6.56 -1.23 -17.59
N ARG A 95 6.39 -2.19 -18.49
CA ARG A 95 5.51 -3.34 -18.22
C ARG A 95 6.15 -4.18 -17.12
N LEU A 96 5.49 -4.27 -15.97
CA LEU A 96 5.94 -4.99 -14.78
C LEU A 96 5.07 -6.21 -14.53
N PRO A 97 5.61 -7.29 -13.94
CA PRO A 97 4.78 -8.39 -13.43
C PRO A 97 3.94 -7.88 -12.26
N THR A 98 2.63 -8.14 -12.30
CA THR A 98 1.71 -7.78 -11.21
C THR A 98 0.72 -8.89 -10.94
N THR A 99 0.12 -8.87 -9.75
CA THR A 99 -1.04 -9.71 -9.40
C THR A 99 -2.15 -8.81 -8.88
N LEU A 100 -3.30 -8.83 -9.56
CA LEU A 100 -4.52 -8.21 -9.05
C LEU A 100 -5.18 -9.16 -8.04
N CYS A 101 -5.39 -8.67 -6.83
CA CYS A 101 -6.10 -9.37 -5.78
C CYS A 101 -7.44 -8.72 -5.50
N THR A 102 -8.48 -9.52 -5.33
CA THR A 102 -9.77 -9.07 -4.80
C THR A 102 -10.19 -9.91 -3.60
N TYR A 103 -10.93 -9.28 -2.70
CA TYR A 103 -11.50 -9.90 -1.51
C TYR A 103 -12.97 -9.50 -1.39
N GLY A 104 -13.84 -10.50 -1.49
CA GLY A 104 -15.29 -10.37 -1.40
C GLY A 104 -15.89 -11.69 -0.92
N ASP A 105 -17.00 -11.62 -0.17
CA ASP A 105 -17.68 -12.81 0.36
C ASP A 105 -16.77 -13.80 1.11
N ARG A 106 -15.75 -13.27 1.79
CA ARG A 106 -14.69 -14.03 2.50
C ARG A 106 -13.82 -14.92 1.60
N VAL A 107 -13.82 -14.67 0.29
CA VAL A 107 -13.02 -15.37 -0.71
C VAL A 107 -11.96 -14.42 -1.27
N PHE A 108 -10.76 -14.96 -1.49
CA PHE A 108 -9.67 -14.27 -2.18
C PHE A 108 -9.60 -14.76 -3.62
N LEU A 109 -9.60 -13.83 -4.56
CA LEU A 109 -9.36 -14.10 -5.97
C LEU A 109 -8.11 -13.37 -6.43
N GLY A 110 -7.30 -14.03 -7.25
CA GLY A 110 -6.06 -13.50 -7.78
C GLY A 110 -5.92 -13.71 -9.27
N SER A 111 -5.30 -12.74 -9.95
CA SER A 111 -4.96 -12.83 -11.37
C SER A 111 -3.62 -12.15 -11.63
N SER A 112 -2.60 -12.94 -11.98
CA SER A 112 -1.31 -12.46 -12.46
C SER A 112 -1.45 -11.89 -13.87
N LEU A 113 -1.14 -10.60 -14.02
CA LEU A 113 -1.21 -9.92 -15.31
C LEU A 113 -0.09 -8.88 -15.40
N PRO A 114 0.88 -9.03 -16.31
CA PRO A 114 1.88 -8.00 -16.52
C PRO A 114 1.24 -6.76 -17.12
N GLY A 115 1.62 -5.58 -16.65
CA GLY A 115 1.03 -4.33 -17.13
C GLY A 115 1.85 -3.11 -16.74
N THR A 116 1.43 -1.95 -17.22
CA THR A 116 1.99 -0.65 -16.85
C THR A 116 1.15 -0.01 -15.75
N ILE A 117 1.83 0.63 -14.79
CA ILE A 117 1.20 1.28 -13.66
C ILE A 117 1.40 2.77 -13.79
N LYS A 118 0.31 3.54 -13.63
CA LYS A 118 0.34 4.98 -13.49
C LYS A 118 0.49 5.33 -12.01
N VAL A 119 1.48 6.16 -11.70
CA VAL A 119 1.77 6.58 -10.33
C VAL A 119 1.76 8.10 -10.21
N LEU A 120 1.41 8.59 -9.03
CA LEU A 120 1.74 9.94 -8.59
C LEU A 120 3.18 9.95 -8.09
N CYS A 121 3.99 10.88 -8.57
CA CYS A 121 5.37 11.07 -8.18
C CYS A 121 5.54 12.35 -7.37
N VAL A 122 6.29 12.26 -6.27
CA VAL A 122 6.73 13.40 -5.45
C VAL A 122 8.24 13.26 -5.26
N ASN A 123 9.00 14.30 -5.60
CA ASN A 123 10.47 14.32 -5.52
C ASN A 123 11.14 13.09 -6.18
N GLY A 124 10.65 12.71 -7.37
CA GLY A 124 11.19 11.57 -8.12
C GLY A 124 10.83 10.19 -7.57
N LYS A 125 9.94 10.09 -6.58
CA LYS A 125 9.51 8.81 -5.99
C LYS A 125 8.01 8.56 -6.19
N PRO A 126 7.58 7.32 -6.49
CA PRO A 126 6.18 6.95 -6.49
C PRO A 126 5.62 7.08 -5.07
N VAL A 127 4.51 7.80 -4.92
CA VAL A 127 3.82 7.89 -3.62
C VAL A 127 2.44 7.26 -3.69
N ALA A 128 1.74 7.32 -4.83
CA ALA A 128 0.40 6.75 -4.92
C ALA A 128 0.10 6.04 -6.24
N PHE A 129 -0.67 4.96 -6.15
CA PHE A 129 -1.23 4.25 -7.30
C PHE A 129 -2.36 5.06 -7.93
N ARG A 130 -2.37 5.18 -9.27
CA ARG A 130 -3.37 5.97 -10.02
C ARG A 130 -4.04 5.21 -11.16
N GLY A 131 -3.52 4.04 -11.52
CA GLY A 131 -4.16 3.19 -12.53
C GLY A 131 -3.25 2.09 -13.05
N PHE A 132 -3.88 1.16 -13.75
CA PHE A 132 -3.24 -0.01 -14.36
C PHE A 132 -3.69 -0.14 -15.82
N ASN A 133 -2.79 -0.61 -16.69
CA ASN A 133 -3.07 -0.91 -18.10
C ASN A 133 -2.28 -2.17 -18.49
N ALA A 134 -3.00 -3.23 -18.83
CA ALA A 134 -2.48 -4.59 -19.09
C ALA A 134 -1.74 -4.73 -20.43
#